data_AF-A0A7V6VKQ7-F1
#
_entry.id   AF-A0A7V6VKQ7-F1
#
_cell.length_a   1.000
_cell.length_b   1.000
_cell.length_c   1.000
_cell.angle_alpha   90.00
_cell.angle_beta   90.00
_cell.angle_gamma   90.00
#
_symmetry.space_group_name_H-M   'P 1'
#
loop_
_entity.id
_entity.type
_entity.pdbx_description
1 polymer ?
#
loop_
_entity_poly.entity_id
_entity_poly.type
_entity_poly.pdbx_seq_one_letter_code
_entity_poly.pdbx_strand_id
1 'polypeptide(L)'
;ARRTERLRAVALSPQIVAARPGREGWELLVSRWGRFAGSDLLRTGRDPWACVEELVAAAEHVPAPSRMGEAATVEETELITDWLRSPGVRLVSTSQEGPPLAYRVAGAHAFALPPGRLSASDPWNAA
;
A
#
# COMPACT_ATOMS: atom_id res chain seq x y z
N ALA A 1 14.30 4.21 17.88
CA ALA A 1 14.88 3.85 16.57
C ALA A 1 13.82 3.19 15.65
N ARG A 2 13.33 1.99 15.97
CA ARG A 2 12.44 1.19 15.09
C ARG A 2 11.14 1.86 14.63
N ARG A 3 10.44 2.61 15.50
CA ARG A 3 9.21 3.34 15.12
C ARG A 3 9.49 4.40 14.05
N THR A 4 10.52 5.21 14.27
CA THR A 4 10.95 6.27 13.36
C THR A 4 11.37 5.73 12.00
N GLU A 5 12.18 4.66 11.97
CA GLU A 5 12.61 4.00 10.74
C GLU A 5 11.43 3.49 9.91
N ARG A 6 10.42 2.92 10.60
CA ARG A 6 9.20 2.41 9.96
C ARG A 6 8.39 3.53 9.28
N LEU A 7 8.17 4.64 10.00
CA LEU A 7 7.44 5.78 9.43
C LEU A 7 8.22 6.45 8.31
N ARG A 8 9.56 6.48 8.42
CA ARG A 8 10.44 7.05 7.39
C ARG A 8 10.25 6.37 6.02
N ALA A 9 10.10 5.05 6.02
CA ALA A 9 9.93 4.29 4.78
C ALA A 9 8.65 4.71 4.04
N VAL A 10 7.54 4.88 4.75
CA VAL A 10 6.25 5.29 4.18
C VAL A 10 6.25 6.77 3.80
N ALA A 11 6.76 7.64 4.67
CA ALA A 11 6.79 9.08 4.45
C ALA A 11 7.75 9.53 3.32
N LEU A 12 8.78 8.74 3.01
CA LEU A 12 9.72 9.02 1.92
C LEU A 12 9.41 8.28 0.61
N SER A 13 8.37 7.45 0.59
CA SER A 13 7.97 6.75 -0.63
C SER A 13 7.12 7.67 -1.51
N PRO A 14 7.51 7.95 -2.76
CA PRO A 14 6.74 8.82 -3.64
C PRO A 14 5.32 8.30 -3.88
N GLN A 15 5.19 6.98 -4.01
CA GLN A 15 3.90 6.31 -4.12
C GLN A 15 4.01 4.88 -3.59
N ILE A 16 3.00 4.47 -2.82
CA ILE A 16 2.75 3.08 -2.44
C ILE A 16 1.33 2.74 -2.87
N VAL A 17 1.18 1.63 -3.58
CA VAL A 17 -0.11 1.02 -3.88
C VAL A 17 -0.16 -0.33 -3.18
N ALA A 18 -1.21 -0.56 -2.41
CA ALA A 18 -1.37 -1.78 -1.64
C ALA A 18 -2.82 -2.26 -1.62
N ALA A 19 -3.00 -3.56 -1.39
CA ALA A 19 -4.29 -4.22 -1.39
C ALA A 19 -4.45 -5.05 -0.11
N ARG A 20 -5.59 -4.94 0.56
CA ARG A 20 -5.91 -5.74 1.76
C ARG A 20 -7.16 -6.58 1.52
N PRO A 21 -7.19 -7.86 1.91
CA PRO A 21 -8.43 -8.62 1.84
C PRO A 21 -9.46 -8.04 2.83
N GLY A 22 -10.64 -7.73 2.33
CA GLY A 22 -11.79 -7.25 3.10
C GLY A 22 -12.97 -8.22 3.00
N ARG A 23 -14.11 -7.82 3.56
CA ARG A 23 -15.34 -8.64 3.54
C ARG A 23 -15.98 -8.75 2.16
N GLU A 24 -15.90 -7.68 1.37
CA GLU A 24 -16.62 -7.52 0.10
C GLU A 24 -15.70 -7.62 -1.14
N GLY A 25 -14.41 -7.90 -0.93
CA GLY A 25 -13.39 -7.86 -1.97
C GLY A 25 -12.05 -7.43 -1.40
N TRP A 26 -11.23 -6.82 -2.24
CA TRP A 26 -9.93 -6.27 -1.85
C TRP A 26 -10.02 -4.75 -1.72
N GLU A 27 -9.60 -4.23 -0.57
CA GLU A 27 -9.46 -2.80 -0.34
C GLU A 27 -8.12 -2.34 -0.91
N LEU A 28 -8.16 -1.46 -1.89
CA LEU A 28 -6.99 -0.82 -2.47
C LEU A 28 -6.71 0.51 -1.77
N LEU A 29 -5.43 0.83 -1.58
CA LEU A 29 -4.98 2.10 -1.00
C LEU A 29 -3.80 2.64 -1.80
N VAL A 30 -3.82 3.93 -2.08
CA VAL A 30 -2.70 4.70 -2.61
C VAL A 30 -2.27 5.71 -1.56
N SER A 31 -0.98 5.74 -1.25
CA SER A 31 -0.37 6.80 -0.45
C SER A 31 0.79 7.43 -1.19
N ARG A 32 1.01 8.73 -1.02
CA ARG A 32 2.12 9.49 -1.60
C ARG A 32 2.81 10.30 -0.51
N TRP A 33 4.11 10.06 -0.28
CA TRP A 33 4.89 10.75 0.76
C TRP A 33 4.29 10.64 2.17
N GLY A 34 3.67 9.49 2.49
CA GLY A 34 2.98 9.25 3.75
C GLY A 34 1.59 9.88 3.88
N ARG A 35 1.12 10.59 2.85
CA ARG A 35 -0.25 11.12 2.76
C ARG A 35 -1.17 10.08 2.12
N PHE A 36 -2.39 9.95 2.62
CA PHE A 36 -3.41 9.17 1.95
C PHE A 36 -3.84 9.88 0.67
N ALA A 37 -3.75 9.20 -0.48
CA ALA A 37 -4.04 9.78 -1.78
C ALA A 37 -5.30 9.20 -2.44
N GLY A 38 -5.77 8.02 -1.99
CA GLY A 38 -7.01 7.44 -2.49
C GLY A 38 -7.20 5.98 -2.06
N SER A 39 -8.43 5.50 -2.20
CA SER A 39 -8.77 4.09 -2.00
C SER A 39 -9.87 3.64 -2.96
N ASP A 40 -9.93 2.35 -3.23
CA ASP A 40 -11.02 1.73 -3.98
C ASP A 40 -11.32 0.32 -3.45
N LEU A 41 -12.47 -0.26 -3.81
CA LEU A 41 -12.84 -1.63 -3.49
C LEU A 41 -12.84 -2.49 -4.77
N LEU A 42 -11.83 -3.34 -4.90
CA LEU A 42 -11.75 -4.34 -5.95
C LEU A 42 -12.70 -5.51 -5.62
N ARG A 43 -13.89 -5.47 -6.23
CA ARG A 43 -14.89 -6.54 -6.16
C ARG A 43 -14.51 -7.70 -7.09
N THR A 44 -14.95 -8.91 -6.73
CA THR A 44 -14.72 -10.12 -7.54
C THR A 44 -15.20 -9.93 -8.99
N GLY A 45 -14.38 -10.34 -9.96
CA GLY A 45 -14.71 -10.31 -11.39
C GLY A 45 -14.34 -9.03 -12.13
N ARG A 46 -13.84 -8.00 -11.43
CA ARG A 46 -13.17 -6.84 -12.06
C ARG A 46 -11.72 -7.19 -12.40
N ASP A 47 -11.21 -6.64 -13.51
CA ASP A 47 -9.79 -6.69 -13.82
C ASP A 47 -8.99 -5.93 -12.72
N PRO A 48 -8.12 -6.62 -11.97
CA PRO A 48 -7.37 -6.02 -10.87
C PRO A 48 -6.43 -4.90 -11.31
N TRP A 49 -5.79 -5.05 -12.47
CA TRP A 49 -4.82 -4.08 -12.96
C TRP A 49 -5.52 -2.81 -13.45
N ALA A 50 -6.64 -2.97 -14.18
CA ALA A 50 -7.47 -1.83 -14.58
C ALA A 50 -7.96 -1.02 -13.36
N CYS A 51 -8.44 -1.68 -12.30
CA CYS A 51 -8.84 -0.98 -11.07
C CYS A 51 -7.67 -0.23 -10.40
N VAL A 52 -6.48 -0.80 -10.39
CA VAL A 52 -5.30 -0.13 -9.83
C VAL A 52 -4.90 1.09 -10.67
N GLU A 53 -4.92 0.98 -11.99
CA GLU A 53 -4.63 2.10 -12.89
C GLU A 53 -5.66 3.22 -12.75
N GLU A 54 -6.95 2.89 -12.72
CA GLU A 54 -8.06 3.82 -12.45
C GLU A 54 -7.85 4.56 -11.12
N LEU A 55 -7.55 3.82 -10.04
CA LEU A 55 -7.32 4.39 -8.73
C LEU A 55 -6.07 5.30 -8.71
N VAL A 56 -4.96 4.88 -9.31
CA VAL A 56 -3.72 5.68 -9.34
C VAL A 56 -3.91 6.96 -10.15
N ALA A 57 -4.67 6.91 -11.25
CA ALA A 57 -5.00 8.07 -12.07
C ALA A 57 -5.92 9.06 -11.32
N ALA A 58 -6.87 8.55 -10.51
CA ALA A 58 -7.78 9.38 -9.72
C ALA A 58 -7.17 9.86 -8.39
N ALA A 59 -6.11 9.22 -7.89
CA ALA A 59 -5.51 9.53 -6.60
C ALA A 59 -4.96 10.96 -6.54
N GLU A 60 -5.17 11.61 -5.39
CA GLU A 60 -4.74 12.97 -5.09
C GLU A 60 -3.26 13.16 -5.46
N HIS A 61 -2.96 14.19 -6.25
CA HIS A 61 -1.58 14.58 -6.52
C HIS A 61 -0.96 15.20 -5.27
N VAL A 62 0.14 14.63 -4.81
CA VAL A 62 0.90 15.11 -3.65
C VAL A 62 2.31 15.46 -4.12
N PRO A 63 2.72 16.74 -4.11
CA PRO A 63 4.05 17.14 -4.52
C PRO A 63 5.11 16.55 -3.59
N ALA A 64 6.33 16.36 -4.11
CA ALA A 64 7.44 15.92 -3.29
C ALA A 64 7.71 16.92 -2.15
N PRO A 65 7.71 16.48 -0.88
CA PRO A 65 7.97 17.38 0.24
C PRO A 65 9.44 17.80 0.28
N SER A 66 9.70 19.04 0.66
CA SER A 66 11.06 19.55 0.93
C SER A 66 11.60 19.04 2.27
N ARG A 67 10.72 18.68 3.21
CA ARG A 67 11.08 18.13 4.52
C ARG A 67 10.09 17.08 5.01
N MET A 68 10.57 16.17 5.84
CA MET A 68 9.73 15.18 6.52
C MET A 68 8.60 15.84 7.30
N GLY A 69 7.38 15.30 7.18
CA GLY A 69 6.18 15.82 7.84
C GLY A 69 5.55 17.04 7.16
N GLU A 70 6.00 17.43 5.96
CA GLU A 70 5.36 18.47 5.16
C GLU A 70 4.15 17.92 4.38
N ALA A 71 4.28 16.74 3.78
CA ALA A 71 3.22 16.14 2.98
C ALA A 71 2.08 15.54 3.82
N ALA A 72 2.37 15.03 5.02
CA ALA A 72 1.40 14.37 5.90
C ALA A 72 1.78 14.55 7.36
N THR A 73 0.79 14.43 8.25
CA THR A 73 1.05 14.38 9.70
C THR A 73 1.68 13.03 10.09
N VAL A 74 2.27 13.00 11.27
CA VAL A 74 2.82 11.77 11.84
C VAL A 74 1.70 10.76 12.07
N GLU A 75 0.56 11.21 12.58
CA GLU A 75 -0.62 10.41 12.87
C GLU A 75 -1.21 9.79 11.60
N GLU A 76 -1.30 10.55 10.51
CA GLU A 76 -1.76 10.03 9.22
C GLU A 76 -0.80 8.96 8.67
N THR A 77 0.50 9.26 8.70
CA THR A 77 1.53 8.30 8.28
C THR A 77 1.47 7.03 9.12
N GLU A 78 1.21 7.15 10.43
CA GLU A 78 1.05 6.02 11.34
C GLU A 78 -0.15 5.15 10.99
N LEU A 79 -1.31 5.75 10.71
CA LEU A 79 -2.51 5.03 10.28
C LEU A 79 -2.26 4.23 8.99
N ILE A 80 -1.61 4.84 8.00
CA ILE A 80 -1.24 4.16 6.76
C ILE A 80 -0.26 3.03 7.04
N THR A 81 0.75 3.29 7.87
CA THR A 81 1.76 2.28 8.22
C THR A 81 1.17 1.10 8.98
N ASP A 82 0.17 1.34 9.83
CA ASP A 82 -0.53 0.30 10.57
C ASP A 82 -1.50 -0.46 9.65
N TRP A 83 -2.19 0.24 8.74
CA TRP A 83 -2.98 -0.40 7.68
C TRP A 83 -2.11 -1.32 6.83
N LEU A 84 -0.94 -0.86 6.35
CA LEU A 84 0.00 -1.63 5.53
C LEU A 84 0.56 -2.88 6.23
N ARG A 85 0.47 -2.94 7.56
CA ARG A 85 0.90 -4.09 8.38
C ARG A 85 -0.24 -4.99 8.80
N SER A 86 -1.47 -4.67 8.41
CA SER A 86 -2.62 -5.51 8.67
C SER A 86 -2.42 -6.89 8.02
N PRO A 87 -2.91 -7.97 8.64
CA PRO A 87 -2.81 -9.30 8.07
C PRO A 87 -3.36 -9.37 6.63
N GLY A 88 -2.61 -10.01 5.73
CA GLY A 88 -3.01 -10.23 4.34
C GLY A 88 -2.79 -9.06 3.38
N VAL A 89 -2.30 -7.90 3.86
CA VAL A 89 -1.93 -6.79 2.95
C VAL A 89 -0.86 -7.23 1.97
N ARG A 90 -1.03 -6.78 0.74
CA ARG A 90 -0.11 -6.97 -0.37
C ARG A 90 0.36 -5.64 -0.91
N LEU A 91 1.67 -5.49 -1.09
CA LEU A 91 2.21 -4.38 -1.85
C LEU A 91 2.03 -4.69 -3.34
N VAL A 92 1.27 -3.84 -4.04
CA VAL A 92 1.02 -3.98 -5.48
C VAL A 92 2.11 -3.28 -6.27
N SER A 93 2.47 -2.05 -5.87
CA SER A 93 3.53 -1.28 -6.51
C SER A 93 4.10 -0.24 -5.56
N THR A 94 5.36 0.12 -5.77
CA THR A 94 6.06 1.20 -5.08
C THR A 94 6.88 2.00 -6.11
N SER A 95 6.88 3.32 -6.01
CA SER A 95 7.78 4.13 -6.86
C SER A 95 9.24 3.86 -6.48
N GLN A 96 10.09 3.61 -7.49
CA GLN A 96 11.53 3.34 -7.32
C GLN A 96 12.33 4.59 -6.91
N GLU A 97 11.73 5.79 -6.95
CA GLU A 97 12.40 7.08 -6.71
C GLU A 97 12.48 7.50 -5.22
N GLY A 98 12.36 6.54 -4.29
CA GLY A 98 12.53 6.76 -2.85
C GLY A 98 13.67 5.92 -2.26
N PRO A 99 14.08 6.15 -0.99
CA PRO A 99 14.92 5.18 -0.31
C PRO A 99 14.22 3.81 -0.38
N PRO A 100 14.97 2.71 -0.58
CA PRO A 100 14.35 1.39 -0.58
C PRO A 100 13.55 1.23 0.72
N LEU A 101 12.42 0.52 0.67
CA LEU A 101 11.71 0.05 1.86
C LEU A 101 12.61 -0.99 2.58
N ALA A 102 13.75 -0.52 3.12
CA ALA A 102 14.81 -1.30 3.72
C ALA A 102 14.47 -1.72 5.16
N TYR A 103 13.40 -1.16 5.72
CA TYR A 103 12.70 -1.78 6.83
C TYR A 103 11.91 -2.97 6.30
N ARG A 104 11.99 -4.13 6.98
CA ARG A 104 11.03 -5.22 6.80
C ARG A 104 9.61 -4.72 7.20
N VAL A 105 8.94 -3.99 6.31
CA VAL A 105 7.57 -4.36 5.97
C VAL A 105 7.76 -5.74 5.38
N ALA A 106 7.35 -6.75 6.15
CA ALA A 106 7.38 -8.17 5.81
C ALA A 106 7.76 -8.38 4.33
N GLY A 107 9.00 -8.84 4.05
CA GLY A 107 9.52 -8.87 2.68
C GLY A 107 8.62 -9.68 1.74
N ALA A 108 8.89 -9.70 0.43
CA ALA A 108 8.07 -10.46 -0.53
C ALA A 108 7.77 -11.93 -0.10
N HIS A 109 8.64 -12.53 0.74
CA HIS A 109 8.49 -13.87 1.33
C HIS A 109 7.69 -13.94 2.65
N ALA A 110 7.45 -12.82 3.34
CA ALA A 110 6.67 -12.79 4.57
C ALA A 110 5.16 -12.68 4.31
N PHE A 111 4.78 -12.68 3.03
CA PHE A 111 3.52 -13.19 2.53
C PHE A 111 3.39 -14.66 2.91
N ALA A 112 3.04 -14.94 4.17
CA ALA A 112 2.34 -16.18 4.45
C ALA A 112 1.04 -16.10 3.65
N LEU A 113 0.95 -16.89 2.57
CA LEU A 113 -0.35 -17.41 2.14
C LEU A 113 -1.01 -17.93 3.43
N PRO A 114 -2.25 -17.52 3.77
CA PRO A 114 -2.93 -18.09 4.92
C PRO A 114 -2.82 -19.62 4.81
N PRO A 115 -2.34 -20.33 5.86
CA PRO A 115 -2.27 -21.79 5.80
C PRO A 115 -3.68 -22.31 5.56
N GLY A 116 -3.91 -22.80 4.33
CA GLY A 116 -5.21 -23.32 3.89
C GLY A 116 -6.19 -22.29 3.34
N ARG A 117 -5.81 -21.46 2.35
CA ARG A 117 -6.62 -21.23 1.14
C ARG A 117 -5.83 -20.41 0.11
N LEU A 118 -5.32 -21.07 -0.93
CA LEU A 118 -5.29 -20.43 -2.25
C LEU A 118 -6.76 -20.30 -2.63
N SER A 119 -7.38 -19.16 -2.37
CA SER A 119 -8.73 -18.94 -2.85
C SER A 119 -8.64 -18.73 -4.35
N ALA A 120 -9.47 -19.43 -5.12
CA ALA A 120 -9.68 -19.16 -6.55
C ALA A 120 -10.14 -17.71 -6.83
N SER A 121 -10.40 -16.93 -5.77
CA SER A 121 -10.75 -15.51 -5.80
C SER A 121 -9.57 -14.55 -5.57
N ASP A 122 -8.33 -15.02 -5.66
CA ASP A 122 -7.15 -14.16 -5.57
C ASP A 122 -6.91 -13.44 -6.91
N PRO A 123 -7.16 -12.13 -6.99
CA PRO A 123 -7.06 -11.39 -8.24
C PRO A 123 -5.65 -11.38 -8.83
N TRP A 124 -4.62 -11.55 -8.00
CA TRP A 124 -3.22 -11.38 -8.42
C TRP A 124 -2.55 -12.69 -8.87
N ASN A 125 -3.25 -13.82 -8.79
CA ASN A 125 -2.77 -15.13 -9.25
C ASN A 125 -3.36 -15.54 -10.61
N ALA A 126 -4.24 -14.73 -11.20
CA ALA A 126 -4.76 -14.93 -12.55
C ALA A 126 -3.76 -14.33 -13.56
N ALA A 127 -2.69 -15.07 -13.84
CA ALA A 127 -1.79 -14.84 -14.96
C ALA A 127 -1.74 -16.11 -15.81
#